data_AF-A0A7S0MTT6-F1
#
_entry.id   AF-A0A7S0MTT6-F1
#
_cell.length_a   1.000
_cell.length_b   1.000
_cell.length_c   1.000
_cell.angle_alpha   90.00
_cell.angle_beta   90.00
_cell.angle_gamma   90.00
#
_symmetry.space_group_name_H-M   'P 1'
#
loop_
_entity.id
_entity.type
_entity.pdbx_description
1 polymer ?
#
loop_
_entity_poly.entity_id
_entity_poly.type
_entity_poly.pdbx_seq_one_letter_code
_entity_poly.pdbx_strand_id
1 'polypeptide(L)'
;GSRLRSLGYLRRVFDALNVLSAGKTRFPMSTLPETIIARAKFQAAVSQEDVEAAVRLLAEVVPEWCSIKPAAFSSAVLFHIDRRANVNDVRRKVAGLATAGAAAGEGGRRATLAAL
;
A
#
# COMPACT_ATOMS: atom_id res chain seq x y z
N GLY A 1 -4.46 15.60 -4.52
CA GLY A 1 -3.71 14.84 -5.55
C GLY A 1 -3.05 13.55 -5.05
N SER A 2 -2.84 13.36 -3.73
CA SER A 2 -2.00 12.26 -3.21
C SER A 2 -2.71 10.89 -3.14
N ARG A 3 -3.99 10.84 -2.74
CA ARG A 3 -4.74 9.59 -2.56
C ARG A 3 -4.85 8.75 -3.84
N LEU A 4 -5.04 9.39 -5.00
CA LEU A 4 -5.12 8.73 -6.30
C LEU A 4 -3.77 8.11 -6.72
N ARG A 5 -2.66 8.78 -6.38
CA ARG A 5 -1.30 8.24 -6.60
C ARG A 5 -1.06 7.01 -5.71
N SER A 6 -1.41 7.10 -4.42
CA SER A 6 -1.28 5.97 -3.48
C SER A 6 -2.08 4.74 -3.93
N LEU A 7 -3.27 4.92 -4.53
CA LEU A 7 -4.06 3.83 -5.10
C LEU A 7 -3.40 3.16 -6.32
N GLY A 8 -2.69 3.93 -7.15
CA GLY A 8 -1.91 3.41 -8.27
C GLY A 8 -0.70 2.56 -7.84
N TYR A 9 -0.14 2.83 -6.66
CA TYR A 9 0.99 2.08 -6.09
C TYR A 9 0.57 0.94 -5.16
N LEU A 10 -0.68 0.95 -4.68
CA LEU A 10 -1.21 0.01 -3.68
C LEU A 10 -0.95 -1.45 -4.03
N ARG A 11 -1.17 -1.83 -5.29
CA ARG A 11 -0.93 -3.20 -5.78
C ARG A 11 0.55 -3.59 -5.75
N ARG A 12 1.46 -2.69 -6.15
CA ARG A 12 2.92 -2.96 -6.11
C ARG A 12 3.43 -3.05 -4.68
N VAL A 13 2.92 -2.17 -3.81
CA VAL A 13 3.21 -2.19 -2.37
C VAL A 13 2.75 -3.51 -1.75
N PHE A 14 1.52 -3.96 -2.08
CA PHE A 14 0.99 -5.25 -1.65
C PHE A 14 1.86 -6.43 -2.14
N ASP A 15 2.15 -6.52 -3.43
CA ASP A 15 2.96 -7.61 -3.99
C ASP A 15 4.36 -7.64 -3.35
N ALA A 16 4.99 -6.49 -3.14
CA ALA A 16 6.30 -6.39 -2.46
C ALA A 16 6.22 -6.85 -0.99
N LEU A 17 5.20 -6.39 -0.25
CA LEU A 17 4.95 -6.82 1.12
C LEU A 17 4.65 -8.32 1.20
N ASN A 18 3.90 -8.87 0.26
CA ASN A 18 3.56 -10.29 0.23
C ASN A 18 4.83 -11.15 0.03
N VAL A 19 5.74 -10.74 -0.85
CA VAL A 19 7.05 -11.41 -1.02
C VAL A 19 7.90 -11.29 0.26
N LEU A 20 7.97 -10.09 0.86
CA LEU A 20 8.69 -9.88 2.13
C LEU A 20 8.08 -10.71 3.27
N SER A 21 6.76 -10.88 3.23
CA SER A 21 6.01 -11.62 4.25
C SER A 21 6.40 -13.09 4.33
N ALA A 22 7.05 -13.66 3.31
CA ALA A 22 7.53 -15.04 3.32
C ALA A 22 8.62 -15.27 4.39
N GLY A 23 9.49 -14.27 4.60
CA GLY A 23 10.59 -14.36 5.58
C GLY A 23 10.28 -13.71 6.93
N LYS A 24 9.46 -12.65 6.96
CA LYS A 24 9.22 -11.85 8.18
C LYS A 24 7.79 -11.31 8.20
N THR A 25 7.14 -11.30 9.35
CA THR A 25 5.73 -10.83 9.49
C THR A 25 5.59 -9.50 10.21
N ARG A 26 6.70 -8.94 10.71
CA ARG A 26 6.70 -7.68 11.48
C ARG A 26 7.78 -6.76 10.95
N PHE A 27 7.42 -5.52 10.66
CA PHE A 27 8.31 -4.53 10.07
C PHE A 27 8.19 -3.19 10.79
N PRO A 28 9.31 -2.50 11.08
CA PRO A 28 9.25 -1.13 11.60
C PRO A 28 8.69 -0.19 10.52
N MET A 29 7.69 0.62 10.85
CA MET A 29 7.14 1.62 9.91
C MET A 29 8.20 2.61 9.43
N SER A 30 9.23 2.89 10.25
CA SER A 30 10.34 3.79 9.88
C SER A 30 11.22 3.26 8.74
N THR A 31 11.39 1.94 8.60
CA THR A 31 12.30 1.33 7.59
C THR A 31 11.55 0.58 6.50
N LEU A 32 10.25 0.36 6.70
CA LEU A 32 9.40 -0.38 5.77
C LEU A 32 9.29 0.33 4.40
N PRO A 33 9.05 1.65 4.30
CA PRO A 33 8.98 2.34 3.02
C PRO A 33 10.22 2.14 2.16
N GLU A 34 11.41 2.31 2.74
CA GLU A 34 12.69 2.11 2.04
C GLU A 34 12.85 0.67 1.53
N THR A 35 12.49 -0.31 2.35
CA THR A 35 12.56 -1.73 1.99
C THR A 35 11.63 -2.03 0.82
N ILE A 36 10.42 -1.46 0.83
CA ILE A 36 9.45 -1.62 -0.27
C ILE A 36 9.96 -0.93 -1.53
N ILE A 37 10.54 0.28 -1.44
CA ILE A 37 11.09 0.99 -2.60
C ILE A 37 12.21 0.18 -3.25
N ALA A 38 13.14 -0.34 -2.46
CA ALA A 38 14.24 -1.16 -2.94
C ALA A 38 13.76 -2.46 -3.62
N ARG A 39 12.66 -3.06 -3.15
CA ARG A 39 12.12 -4.33 -3.67
C ARG A 39 11.13 -4.17 -4.82
N ALA A 40 10.29 -3.16 -4.79
CA ALA A 40 9.19 -2.96 -5.72
C ALA A 40 9.65 -2.39 -7.09
N LYS A 41 10.95 -2.12 -7.26
CA LYS A 41 11.57 -1.58 -8.49
C LYS A 41 10.70 -0.48 -9.11
N PHE A 42 10.33 0.52 -8.31
CA PHE A 42 9.52 1.63 -8.81
C PHE A 42 10.28 2.34 -9.94
N GLN A 43 9.67 2.41 -11.13
CA GLN A 43 10.25 3.08 -12.31
C GLN A 43 10.22 4.62 -12.19
N ALA A 44 9.42 5.16 -11.26
CA ALA A 44 9.34 6.58 -10.96
C ALA A 44 9.93 6.84 -9.56
N ALA A 45 10.46 8.05 -9.35
CA ALA A 45 10.86 8.52 -8.03
C ALA A 45 9.62 8.54 -7.12
N VAL A 46 9.48 7.52 -6.29
CA VAL A 46 8.41 7.39 -5.30
C VAL A 46 8.96 7.86 -3.97
N SER A 47 8.28 8.82 -3.35
CA SER A 47 8.63 9.32 -2.02
C SER A 47 8.30 8.27 -0.95
N GLN A 48 9.13 8.20 0.10
CA GLN A 48 8.87 7.32 1.25
C GLN A 48 7.50 7.61 1.88
N GLU A 49 7.07 8.87 1.91
CA GLU A 49 5.76 9.30 2.41
C GLU A 49 4.59 8.71 1.61
N ASP A 50 4.70 8.63 0.27
CA ASP A 50 3.66 8.04 -0.57
C ASP A 50 3.54 6.52 -0.33
N VAL A 51 4.67 5.84 -0.08
CA VAL A 51 4.68 4.41 0.26
C VAL A 51 4.12 4.20 1.65
N GLU A 52 4.50 5.01 2.63
CA GLU A 52 3.95 4.93 3.98
C GLU A 52 2.43 5.15 3.96
N ALA A 53 1.95 6.15 3.21
CA ALA A 53 0.51 6.38 3.02
C ALA A 53 -0.19 5.18 2.38
N ALA A 54 0.44 4.54 1.38
CA ALA A 54 -0.10 3.32 0.77
C ALA A 54 -0.14 2.14 1.75
N VAL A 55 0.88 1.98 2.61
CA VAL A 55 0.92 0.94 3.66
C VAL A 55 -0.17 1.18 4.70
N ARG A 56 -0.34 2.42 5.17
CA ARG A 56 -1.41 2.79 6.12
C ARG A 56 -2.79 2.51 5.52
N LEU A 57 -3.01 2.93 4.27
CA LEU A 57 -4.24 2.65 3.55
C LEU A 57 -4.49 1.14 3.39
N LEU A 58 -3.43 0.34 3.23
CA LEU A 58 -3.56 -1.10 3.15
C LEU A 58 -4.04 -1.72 4.47
N ALA A 59 -3.53 -1.24 5.61
CA ALA A 59 -4.00 -1.65 6.94
C ALA A 59 -5.46 -1.26 7.22
N GLU A 60 -5.93 -0.15 6.65
CA GLU A 60 -7.34 0.26 6.75
C GLU A 60 -8.27 -0.61 5.88
N VAL A 61 -7.81 -0.98 4.69
CA VAL A 61 -8.61 -1.67 3.67
C VAL A 61 -8.69 -3.18 3.91
N VAL A 62 -7.57 -3.79 4.33
CA VAL A 62 -7.45 -5.23 4.58
C VAL A 62 -6.95 -5.48 6.00
N PRO A 63 -7.71 -5.07 7.03
CA PRO A 63 -7.32 -5.25 8.42
C PRO A 63 -7.19 -6.73 8.80
N GLU A 64 -7.87 -7.64 8.08
CA GLU A 64 -7.70 -9.07 8.26
C GLU A 64 -6.29 -9.58 7.90
N TRP A 65 -5.59 -8.90 6.99
CA TRP A 65 -4.25 -9.31 6.52
C TRP A 65 -3.13 -8.53 7.17
N CYS A 66 -3.37 -7.28 7.55
CA CYS A 66 -2.33 -6.48 8.15
C CYS A 66 -2.86 -5.46 9.16
N SER A 67 -2.00 -5.09 10.11
CA SER A 67 -2.34 -4.11 11.14
C SER A 67 -1.12 -3.29 11.54
N ILE A 68 -1.35 -2.05 11.95
CA ILE A 68 -0.31 -1.18 12.49
C ILE A 68 -0.50 -1.13 14.00
N LYS A 69 0.53 -1.49 14.75
CA LYS A 69 0.49 -1.52 16.22
C LYS A 69 1.77 -0.93 16.80
N PRO A 70 1.69 -0.20 17.93
CA PRO A 70 2.88 0.18 18.68
C PRO A 70 3.61 -1.07 19.19
N ALA A 71 4.93 -1.03 19.22
CA ALA A 71 5.73 -2.09 19.82
C ALA A 71 5.52 -2.11 21.33
N ALA A 72 5.35 -3.30 21.92
CA ALA A 72 5.08 -3.44 23.35
C ALA A 72 6.22 -2.93 24.26
N PHE A 73 7.44 -2.87 23.75
CA PHE A 73 8.64 -2.53 24.54
C PHE A 73 9.47 -1.38 23.91
N SER A 74 8.87 -0.60 23.00
CA SER A 74 9.56 0.50 22.33
C SER A 74 8.58 1.55 21.81
N SER A 75 9.03 2.79 21.61
CA SER A 75 8.24 3.83 20.91
C SER A 75 8.11 3.57 19.40
N ALA A 76 8.65 2.47 18.89
CA ALA A 76 8.54 2.09 17.49
C ALA A 76 7.12 1.65 17.12
N VAL A 77 6.66 2.07 15.94
CA VAL A 77 5.40 1.59 15.35
C VAL A 77 5.73 0.46 14.38
N LEU A 78 5.04 -0.67 14.52
CA LEU A 78 5.26 -1.87 13.71
C LEU A 78 4.07 -2.12 12.79
N PHE A 79 4.38 -2.48 11.55
CA PHE A 79 3.46 -3.07 10.60
C PHE A 79 3.51 -4.60 10.72
N HIS A 80 2.35 -5.20 10.98
CA HIS A 80 2.17 -6.63 11.18
C HIS A 80 1.41 -7.22 10.00
N ILE A 81 1.86 -8.37 9.51
CA ILE A 81 1.18 -9.16 8.47
C ILE A 81 0.70 -10.47 9.10
N ASP A 82 -0.59 -10.73 8.98
CA ASP A 82 -1.21 -12.00 9.35
C ASP A 82 -1.24 -12.95 8.15
N ARG A 83 -0.49 -14.04 8.27
CA ARG A 83 -0.39 -15.08 7.24
C ARG A 83 -1.61 -16.01 7.20
N ARG A 84 -2.53 -15.91 8.15
CA ARG A 84 -3.76 -16.72 8.18
C ARG A 84 -4.83 -16.17 7.23
N ALA A 85 -4.74 -14.91 6.83
CA ALA A 85 -5.66 -14.32 5.88
C ALA A 85 -5.44 -14.84 4.46
N ASN A 86 -6.55 -14.96 3.71
CA ASN A 86 -6.51 -15.45 2.34
C ASN A 86 -5.95 -14.37 1.39
N VAL A 87 -4.68 -14.50 1.02
CA VAL A 87 -3.96 -13.57 0.14
C VAL A 87 -4.67 -13.31 -1.19
N ASN A 88 -5.40 -14.28 -1.75
CA ASN A 88 -6.14 -14.09 -3.00
C ASN A 88 -7.37 -13.18 -2.84
N ASP A 89 -8.01 -13.22 -1.68
CA ASP A 89 -9.13 -12.33 -1.34
C ASP A 89 -8.64 -10.90 -1.14
N VAL A 90 -7.56 -10.77 -0.36
CA VAL A 90 -6.86 -9.51 -0.11
C VAL A 90 -6.40 -8.86 -1.41
N ARG A 91 -5.79 -9.64 -2.31
CA ARG A 91 -5.37 -9.18 -3.64
C ARG A 91 -6.54 -8.66 -4.48
N ARG A 92 -7.71 -9.33 -4.41
CA ARG A 92 -8.93 -8.88 -5.12
C ARG A 92 -9.45 -7.57 -4.55
N LYS A 93 -9.50 -7.40 -3.22
CA LYS A 93 -9.88 -6.13 -2.57
C LYS A 93 -8.95 -4.99 -2.97
N VAL A 94 -7.64 -5.21 -2.92
CA VAL A 94 -6.61 -4.23 -3.32
C VAL A 94 -6.73 -3.87 -4.80
N ALA A 95 -6.96 -4.85 -5.69
CA ALA A 95 -7.14 -4.61 -7.12
C ALA A 95 -8.43 -3.84 -7.44
N GLY A 96 -9.52 -4.11 -6.73
CA GLY A 96 -10.78 -3.37 -6.86
C GLY A 96 -10.61 -1.88 -6.50
N LEU A 97 -9.89 -1.59 -5.42
CA LEU A 97 -9.64 -0.21 -4.99
C LEU A 97 -8.65 0.53 -5.87
N ALA A 98 -7.61 -0.14 -6.37
CA ALA A 98 -6.71 0.45 -7.35
C ALA A 98 -7.46 0.85 -8.64
N THR A 99 -8.40 0.00 -9.09
CA THR A 99 -9.25 0.27 -10.26
C THR A 99 -10.24 1.40 -10.01
N ALA A 100 -10.89 1.43 -8.84
CA ALA A 100 -11.80 2.51 -8.45
C ALA A 100 -11.08 3.86 -8.32
N GLY A 101 -9.85 3.86 -7.79
CA GLY A 101 -8.98 5.02 -7.74
C GLY A 101 -8.59 5.54 -9.12
N ALA A 102 -8.22 4.64 -10.03
CA ALA A 102 -7.91 5.00 -11.41
C ALA A 102 -9.12 5.62 -12.12
N ALA A 103 -10.31 5.03 -11.97
CA ALA A 103 -11.55 5.55 -12.56
C ALA A 103 -11.92 6.95 -12.01
N ALA A 104 -11.77 7.18 -10.71
CA ALA A 104 -12.04 8.49 -10.09
C ALA A 104 -11.03 9.57 -10.50
N GLY A 105 -9.77 9.20 -10.76
CA GLY A 105 -8.73 10.11 -11.25
C GLY A 105 -8.84 10.44 -12.74
N GLU A 106 -9.36 9.50 -13.53
CA GLU A 106 -9.49 9.64 -14.98
C GLU A 106 -10.81 10.28 -15.41
N GLY A 107 -11.90 10.06 -14.66
CA GLY A 107 -13.17 10.75 -14.85
C GLY A 107 -13.08 12.27 -14.67
N GLY A 108 -12.21 12.75 -13.75
CA GLY A 108 -11.94 14.17 -13.59
C GLY A 108 -11.06 14.75 -14.70
N ARG A 109 -10.05 14.01 -15.17
CA ARG A 109 -9.16 14.46 -16.26
C ARG A 109 -9.84 14.49 -17.63
N ARG A 110 -10.75 13.55 -17.91
CA ARG A 110 -11.53 13.58 -19.15
C ARG A 110 -12.60 14.68 -19.16
N ALA A 111 -13.19 14.99 -18.01
CA ALA A 111 -14.17 16.07 -17.92
C ALA A 111 -13.55 17.46 -18.19
N THR A 112 -12.30 17.70 -17.78
CA THR A 112 -11.62 18.99 -18.02
C THR A 112 -11.11 19.13 -19.46
N LEU A 113 -10.79 18.03 -20.14
CA LEU A 113 -10.30 18.05 -21.54
C LEU A 113 -11.42 18.07 -22.59
N ALA A 114 -12.66 17.75 -22.21
CA ALA A 114 -13.83 17.85 -23.08
C ALA A 114 -14.57 19.20 -22.96
N ALA A 115 -14.05 20.12 -22.14
CA ALA A 115 -14.61 21.46 -21.89
C ALA A 115 -13.74 22.60 -22.44
N LEU A 116 -12.78 22.29 -23.32
CA LEU A 116 -11.99 23.21 -24.14
C LEU A 116 -12.33 22.96 -25.61
#